data_AF-A0A412ATE0-F1
#
_entry.id   AF-A0A412ATE0-F1
#
_cell.length_a   1.000
_cell.length_b   1.000
_cell.length_c   1.000
_cell.angle_alpha   90.00
_cell.angle_beta   90.00
_cell.angle_gamma   90.00
#
_symmetry.space_group_name_H-M   'P 1'
#
loop_
_entity.id
_entity.type
_entity.pdbx_description
1 polymer ?
#
loop_
_entity_poly.entity_id
_entity_poly.type
_entity_poly.pdbx_seq_one_letter_code
_entity_poly.pdbx_strand_id
1 'polypeptide(L)'
;MDKKRNIGTYLLASVMPGILLLSVYIALGVYPFGQRSLLITDMSQLYVDFYSYLIDVFHGQKALFFSWEGGLGMNMTGVVSFYLASPFSFLIVFFDKQSVTEGILLITILKTAACGLTFSIYTREALHLRAAPNLCFSVAYSLMSYVIVYALNIMWLDGVIFLPLVLLGLHRLQDKGSMLLLTMLIRCFLSLNFTSLIWLGFFLCCILPASVWLKRGFP
;
A
#
# COMPACT_ATOMS: atom_id res chain seq x y z
N MET A 1 30.48 8.24 6.69
CA MET A 1 30.19 6.86 6.24
C MET A 1 28.77 6.37 6.56
N ASP A 2 28.13 6.82 7.66
CA ASP A 2 26.80 6.32 8.07
C ASP A 2 25.64 6.65 7.12
N LYS A 3 25.55 7.86 6.55
CA LYS A 3 24.39 8.27 5.74
C LYS A 3 24.22 7.44 4.45
N LYS A 4 25.33 7.07 3.77
CA LYS A 4 25.31 6.19 2.59
C LYS A 4 24.90 4.76 2.93
N ARG A 5 25.36 4.22 4.06
CA ARG A 5 25.00 2.86 4.53
C ARG A 5 23.50 2.74 4.86
N ASN A 6 22.91 3.85 5.30
CA ASN A 6 21.48 3.92 5.64
C ASN A 6 20.60 3.90 4.39
N ILE A 7 20.98 4.64 3.36
CA ILE A 7 20.26 4.64 2.06
C ILE A 7 20.29 3.24 1.44
N GLY A 8 21.45 2.58 1.46
CA GLY A 8 21.56 1.20 0.95
C GLY A 8 20.63 0.23 1.68
N THR A 9 20.48 0.36 3.01
CA THR A 9 19.59 -0.51 3.79
C THR A 9 18.11 -0.28 3.42
N TYR A 10 17.68 0.97 3.29
CA TYR A 10 16.30 1.30 2.88
C TYR A 10 15.99 0.83 1.46
N LEU A 11 16.95 0.99 0.54
CA LEU A 11 16.78 0.57 -0.84
C LEU A 11 16.69 -0.95 -0.94
N LEU A 12 17.54 -1.68 -0.21
CA LEU A 12 17.45 -3.14 -0.10
C LEU A 12 16.13 -3.59 0.54
N ALA A 13 15.69 -2.94 1.62
CA ALA A 13 14.43 -3.26 2.29
C ALA A 13 13.18 -3.02 1.42
N SER A 14 13.28 -2.10 0.45
CA SER A 14 12.21 -1.87 -0.52
C SER A 14 12.27 -2.84 -1.70
N VAL A 15 13.46 -3.03 -2.29
CA VAL A 15 13.61 -3.79 -3.53
C VAL A 15 13.55 -5.30 -3.29
N MET A 16 14.13 -5.78 -2.20
CA MET A 16 14.24 -7.22 -1.92
C MET A 16 12.86 -7.93 -1.82
N PRO A 17 11.86 -7.41 -1.10
CA PRO A 17 10.53 -8.03 -1.07
C PRO A 17 9.86 -8.07 -2.45
N GLY A 18 9.99 -6.98 -3.23
CA GLY A 18 9.42 -6.92 -4.58
C GLY A 18 10.05 -7.95 -5.53
N ILE A 19 11.38 -8.09 -5.49
CA ILE A 19 12.10 -9.12 -6.27
C ILE A 19 11.70 -10.53 -5.82
N LEU A 20 11.59 -10.78 -4.52
CA LEU A 20 11.18 -12.09 -4.00
C LEU A 20 9.76 -12.44 -4.46
N LEU A 21 8.82 -11.51 -4.34
CA LEU A 21 7.44 -11.71 -4.81
C LEU A 21 7.40 -11.98 -6.32
N LEU A 22 8.11 -11.19 -7.11
CA LEU A 22 8.21 -11.39 -8.55
C LEU A 22 8.81 -12.76 -8.90
N SER A 23 9.87 -13.17 -8.19
CA SER A 23 10.52 -14.48 -8.39
C SER A 23 9.55 -15.63 -8.11
N VAL A 24 8.71 -15.50 -7.07
CA VAL A 24 7.65 -16.47 -6.76
C VAL A 24 6.62 -16.51 -7.88
N TYR A 25 6.17 -15.37 -8.39
CA TYR A 25 5.22 -15.32 -9.51
C TYR A 25 5.78 -15.93 -10.80
N ILE A 26 7.07 -15.71 -11.09
CA ILE A 26 7.75 -16.36 -12.21
C ILE A 26 7.79 -17.88 -11.99
N ALA A 27 8.21 -18.34 -10.80
CA ALA A 27 8.30 -19.77 -10.49
C ALA A 27 6.95 -20.49 -10.52
N LEU A 28 5.87 -19.80 -10.15
CA LEU A 28 4.51 -20.32 -10.21
C LEU A 28 3.87 -20.23 -11.61
N GLY A 29 4.53 -19.58 -12.57
CA GLY A 29 4.03 -19.39 -13.93
C GLY A 29 2.82 -18.46 -14.00
N VAL A 30 2.84 -17.38 -13.20
CA VAL A 30 1.79 -16.35 -13.20
C VAL A 30 2.00 -15.41 -14.39
N TYR A 31 0.92 -15.09 -15.11
CA TYR A 31 0.90 -14.15 -16.23
C TYR A 31 1.52 -12.81 -15.83
N PRO A 32 2.43 -12.24 -16.64
CA PRO A 32 2.74 -12.60 -18.03
C PRO A 32 3.79 -13.74 -18.20
N PHE A 33 4.35 -14.27 -17.13
CA PHE A 33 5.46 -15.24 -17.19
C PHE A 33 5.02 -16.70 -17.37
N GLY A 34 3.71 -16.98 -17.31
CA GLY A 34 3.15 -18.30 -17.58
C GLY A 34 1.64 -18.23 -17.80
N GLN A 35 0.98 -19.40 -17.77
CA GLN A 35 -0.44 -19.54 -18.11
C GLN A 35 -1.40 -19.34 -16.94
N ARG A 36 -0.90 -19.25 -15.70
CA ARG A 36 -1.76 -19.05 -14.53
C ARG A 36 -2.05 -17.56 -14.36
N SER A 37 -3.27 -17.20 -13.98
CA SER A 37 -3.63 -15.79 -13.78
C SER A 37 -3.59 -15.39 -12.31
N LEU A 38 -3.12 -14.17 -12.03
CA LEU A 38 -3.28 -13.51 -10.72
C LEU A 38 -4.74 -13.09 -10.48
N LEU A 39 -5.54 -13.05 -11.54
CA LEU A 39 -6.92 -12.61 -11.53
C LEU A 39 -7.84 -13.70 -10.98
N ILE A 40 -7.82 -13.87 -9.65
CA ILE A 40 -8.67 -14.81 -8.92
C ILE A 40 -9.73 -14.02 -8.16
N THR A 41 -10.98 -14.48 -8.21
CA THR A 41 -12.14 -13.90 -7.50
C THR A 41 -12.38 -12.42 -7.86
N ASP A 42 -12.21 -11.49 -6.92
CA ASP A 42 -12.54 -10.07 -7.11
C ASP A 42 -11.62 -9.40 -8.13
N MET A 43 -10.37 -9.89 -8.26
CA MET A 43 -9.44 -9.33 -9.22
C MET A 43 -9.91 -9.47 -10.66
N SER A 44 -10.41 -10.66 -11.05
CA SER A 44 -10.93 -10.88 -12.40
C SER A 44 -12.29 -10.24 -12.64
N GLN A 45 -13.12 -10.14 -11.60
CA GLN A 45 -14.51 -9.70 -11.74
C GLN A 45 -14.71 -8.20 -11.56
N LEU A 46 -13.87 -7.52 -10.77
CA LEU A 46 -14.08 -6.13 -10.39
C LEU A 46 -12.87 -5.25 -10.71
N TYR A 47 -11.66 -5.66 -10.29
CA TYR A 47 -10.51 -4.76 -10.41
C TYR A 47 -10.07 -4.55 -11.86
N VAL A 48 -10.10 -5.57 -12.71
CA VAL A 48 -9.82 -5.41 -14.14
C VAL A 48 -10.72 -4.36 -14.77
N ASP A 49 -12.01 -4.38 -14.45
CA ASP A 49 -12.98 -3.41 -14.95
C ASP A 49 -12.75 -2.01 -14.38
N PHE A 50 -12.47 -1.91 -13.08
CA PHE A 50 -12.19 -0.62 -12.43
C PHE A 50 -10.91 0.03 -12.96
N TYR A 51 -9.84 -0.74 -13.13
CA TYR A 51 -8.60 -0.23 -13.72
C TYR A 51 -8.74 0.07 -15.21
N SER A 52 -9.51 -0.72 -15.95
CA SER A 52 -9.82 -0.43 -17.36
C SER A 52 -10.65 0.85 -17.51
N TYR A 53 -11.61 1.08 -16.61
CA TYR A 53 -12.34 2.33 -16.51
C TYR A 53 -11.41 3.50 -16.16
N LEU A 54 -10.47 3.30 -15.23
CA LEU A 54 -9.49 4.32 -14.86
C LEU A 54 -8.57 4.69 -16.05
N ILE A 55 -8.16 3.71 -16.86
CA ILE A 55 -7.43 3.95 -18.12
C ILE A 55 -8.26 4.84 -19.05
N ASP A 56 -9.54 4.53 -19.27
CA ASP A 56 -10.45 5.34 -20.11
C ASP A 56 -10.59 6.77 -19.60
N VAL A 57 -10.67 6.95 -18.28
CA VAL A 57 -10.75 8.28 -17.66
C VAL A 57 -9.47 9.08 -17.91
N PHE A 58 -8.29 8.47 -17.74
CA PHE A 58 -7.03 9.16 -18.00
C PHE A 58 -6.81 9.50 -19.47
N HIS A 59 -7.34 8.68 -20.38
CA HIS A 59 -7.31 8.94 -21.83
C HIS A 59 -8.43 9.89 -22.29
N GLY A 60 -9.22 10.45 -21.37
CA GLY A 60 -10.29 11.42 -21.68
C GLY A 60 -11.53 10.82 -22.32
N GLN A 61 -11.67 9.49 -22.31
CA GLN A 61 -12.81 8.79 -22.92
C GLN A 61 -14.02 8.72 -21.97
N LYS A 62 -13.79 8.80 -20.66
CA LYS A 62 -14.84 8.73 -19.62
C LYS A 62 -14.66 9.82 -18.57
N ALA A 63 -15.77 10.22 -17.94
CA ALA A 63 -15.73 11.12 -16.80
C ALA A 63 -15.29 10.37 -15.54
N LEU A 64 -14.54 11.01 -14.63
CA LEU A 64 -13.97 10.35 -13.42
C LEU A 64 -15.04 9.90 -12.40
N PHE A 65 -16.11 10.68 -12.24
CA PHE A 65 -17.09 10.48 -11.16
C PHE A 65 -18.42 9.91 -11.63
N PHE A 66 -18.59 9.67 -12.94
CA PHE A 66 -19.84 9.20 -13.52
C PHE A 66 -19.59 8.31 -14.73
N SER A 67 -20.34 7.23 -14.84
CA SER A 67 -20.33 6.34 -15.99
C SER A 67 -21.73 6.17 -16.55
N TRP A 68 -21.87 6.29 -17.87
CA TRP A 68 -23.11 6.00 -18.60
C TRP A 68 -23.32 4.51 -18.87
N GLU A 69 -22.30 3.68 -18.69
CA GLU A 69 -22.36 2.24 -18.99
C GLU A 69 -23.13 1.45 -17.91
N GLY A 70 -23.40 2.06 -16.75
CA GLY A 70 -24.18 1.47 -15.66
C GLY A 70 -25.70 1.56 -15.85
N GLY A 71 -26.23 1.16 -17.01
CA GLY A 71 -27.66 1.16 -17.32
C GLY A 71 -28.27 2.57 -17.41
N LEU A 72 -28.79 3.09 -16.29
CA LEU A 72 -29.34 4.47 -16.18
C LEU A 72 -28.26 5.51 -15.83
N GLY A 73 -26.99 5.10 -15.84
CA GLY A 73 -25.87 5.88 -15.34
C GLY A 73 -25.57 5.56 -13.87
N MET A 74 -24.29 5.53 -13.55
CA MET A 74 -23.78 5.14 -12.24
C MET A 74 -22.79 6.18 -11.72
N ASN A 75 -22.92 6.53 -10.44
CA ASN A 75 -21.96 7.36 -9.74
C ASN A 75 -20.70 6.54 -9.41
N MET A 76 -19.55 6.96 -9.93
CA MET A 76 -18.28 6.27 -9.78
C MET A 76 -17.44 6.81 -8.62
N THR A 77 -17.89 7.87 -7.93
CA THR A 77 -17.16 8.48 -6.81
C THR A 77 -16.84 7.46 -5.72
N GLY A 78 -17.78 6.60 -5.36
CA GLY A 78 -17.56 5.54 -4.38
C GLY A 78 -16.50 4.52 -4.84
N VAL A 79 -16.62 4.06 -6.09
CA VAL A 79 -15.69 3.09 -6.69
C VAL A 79 -14.28 3.68 -6.76
N VAL A 80 -14.17 4.89 -7.29
CA VAL A 80 -12.89 5.60 -7.43
C VAL A 80 -12.26 5.82 -6.06
N SER A 81 -13.00 6.39 -5.10
CA SER A 81 -12.47 6.74 -3.78
C SER A 81 -12.07 5.54 -2.93
N PHE A 82 -12.70 4.38 -3.15
CA PHE A 82 -12.49 3.17 -2.34
C PHE A 82 -11.47 2.22 -2.96
N TYR A 83 -11.55 1.97 -4.27
CA TYR A 83 -10.73 0.97 -4.94
C TYR A 83 -9.52 1.56 -5.67
N LEU A 84 -9.66 2.76 -6.24
CA LEU A 84 -8.72 3.29 -7.23
C LEU A 84 -7.91 4.49 -6.74
N ALA A 85 -8.35 5.20 -5.71
CA ALA A 85 -7.71 6.40 -5.24
C ALA A 85 -6.45 6.04 -4.43
N SER A 86 -5.39 5.62 -5.10
CA SER A 86 -4.09 5.30 -4.53
C SER A 86 -3.01 5.90 -5.43
N PRO A 87 -1.89 6.40 -4.88
CA PRO A 87 -0.81 6.94 -5.70
C PRO A 87 -0.26 5.90 -6.69
N PHE A 88 -0.35 4.61 -6.36
CA PHE A 88 0.07 3.53 -7.26
C PHE A 88 -0.88 3.33 -8.44
N SER A 89 -2.16 3.67 -8.29
CA SER A 89 -3.14 3.48 -9.36
C SER A 89 -2.88 4.36 -10.57
N PHE A 90 -2.19 5.50 -10.40
CA PHE A 90 -1.76 6.34 -11.52
C PHE A 90 -0.82 5.62 -12.48
N LEU A 91 -0.09 4.60 -12.03
CA LEU A 91 0.79 3.82 -12.89
C LEU A 91 0.03 3.07 -13.97
N ILE A 92 -1.28 2.86 -13.80
CA ILE A 92 -2.11 2.21 -14.81
C ILE A 92 -2.19 3.01 -16.11
N VAL A 93 -1.91 4.33 -16.08
CA VAL A 93 -1.95 5.19 -17.27
C VAL A 93 -0.96 4.75 -18.35
N PHE A 94 0.10 4.04 -17.97
CA PHE A 94 1.11 3.52 -18.90
C PHE A 94 0.72 2.21 -19.57
N PHE A 95 -0.46 1.67 -19.26
CA PHE A 95 -0.95 0.40 -19.75
C PHE A 95 -2.23 0.58 -20.57
N ASP A 96 -2.36 -0.24 -21.60
CA ASP A 96 -3.61 -0.41 -22.34
C ASP A 96 -4.52 -1.42 -21.63
N LYS A 97 -5.81 -1.44 -21.99
CA LYS A 97 -6.79 -2.40 -21.46
C LYS A 97 -6.38 -3.86 -21.66
N GLN A 98 -5.70 -4.15 -22.77
CA GLN A 98 -5.20 -5.50 -23.07
C GLN A 98 -4.10 -5.92 -22.10
N SER A 99 -3.33 -4.95 -21.60
CA SER A 99 -2.20 -5.15 -20.68
C SER A 99 -2.50 -4.74 -19.23
N VAL A 100 -3.79 -4.59 -18.87
CA VAL A 100 -4.20 -4.09 -17.54
C VAL A 100 -3.77 -5.04 -16.42
N THR A 101 -3.70 -6.34 -16.73
CA THR A 101 -3.27 -7.38 -15.78
C THR A 101 -1.80 -7.21 -15.39
N GLU A 102 -0.94 -6.89 -16.35
CA GLU A 102 0.47 -6.57 -16.14
C GLU A 102 0.62 -5.29 -15.31
N GLY A 103 -0.23 -4.29 -15.57
CA GLY A 103 -0.28 -3.07 -14.77
C GLY A 103 -0.65 -3.33 -13.30
N ILE A 104 -1.67 -4.16 -13.06
CA ILE A 104 -2.08 -4.57 -11.71
C ILE A 104 -0.96 -5.36 -11.02
N LEU A 105 -0.27 -6.26 -11.74
CA LEU A 105 0.87 -7.00 -11.21
C LEU A 105 2.01 -6.06 -10.78
N LEU A 106 2.34 -5.09 -11.63
CA LEU A 106 3.36 -4.08 -11.33
C LEU A 106 2.98 -3.26 -10.09
N ILE A 107 1.74 -2.80 -10.02
CA ILE A 107 1.21 -2.08 -8.86
C ILE A 107 1.34 -2.93 -7.60
N THR A 108 1.00 -4.22 -7.66
CA THR A 108 1.12 -5.15 -6.54
C THR A 108 2.56 -5.25 -6.03
N ILE A 109 3.52 -5.46 -6.94
CA ILE A 109 4.95 -5.56 -6.61
C ILE A 109 5.45 -4.26 -5.98
N LEU A 110 5.07 -3.10 -6.53
CA LEU A 110 5.48 -1.80 -6.01
C LEU A 110 4.86 -1.50 -4.65
N LYS A 111 3.61 -1.89 -4.42
CA LYS A 111 2.96 -1.77 -3.11
C LYS A 111 3.67 -2.64 -2.07
N THR A 112 4.01 -3.89 -2.41
CA THR A 112 4.82 -4.76 -1.55
C THR A 112 6.19 -4.14 -1.24
N ALA A 113 6.87 -3.60 -2.25
CA ALA A 113 8.14 -2.89 -2.07
C ALA A 113 8.02 -1.66 -1.16
N ALA A 114 6.90 -0.93 -1.23
CA ALA A 114 6.61 0.20 -0.36
C ALA A 114 6.35 -0.24 1.10
N CYS A 115 5.69 -1.37 1.34
CA CYS A 115 5.54 -1.93 2.69
C CYS A 115 6.90 -2.19 3.35
N GLY A 116 7.85 -2.74 2.59
CA GLY A 116 9.20 -2.99 3.09
C GLY A 116 9.95 -1.70 3.42
N LEU A 117 9.80 -0.67 2.57
CA LEU A 117 10.41 0.64 2.79
C LEU A 117 9.88 1.32 4.05
N THR A 118 8.56 1.43 4.19
CA THR A 118 7.94 2.15 5.32
C THR A 118 8.22 1.46 6.64
N PHE A 119 8.20 0.12 6.67
CA PHE A 119 8.59 -0.65 7.84
C PHE A 119 10.06 -0.50 8.20
N SER A 120 10.94 -0.42 7.19
CA SER A 120 12.36 -0.18 7.42
C SER A 120 12.65 1.19 8.03
N ILE A 121 11.91 2.22 7.60
CA ILE A 121 11.99 3.56 8.19
C ILE A 121 11.52 3.52 9.65
N TYR A 122 10.37 2.87 9.91
CA TYR A 122 9.82 2.74 11.25
C TYR A 122 10.78 2.05 12.22
N THR A 123 11.23 0.83 11.89
CA THR A 123 12.09 0.05 12.81
C THR A 123 13.44 0.72 13.06
N ARG A 124 13.96 1.45 12.08
CA ARG A 124 15.22 2.14 12.23
C ARG A 124 15.10 3.41 13.08
N GLU A 125 14.03 4.17 12.92
CA GLU A 125 13.82 5.39 13.68
C GLU A 125 13.29 5.13 15.09
N ALA A 126 12.32 4.22 15.24
CA ALA A 126 11.63 3.98 16.50
C ALA A 126 12.28 2.88 17.36
N LEU A 127 12.85 1.84 16.73
CA LEU A 127 13.46 0.70 17.44
C LEU A 127 14.98 0.69 17.33
N HIS A 128 15.57 1.68 16.66
CA HIS A 128 17.02 1.81 16.44
C HIS A 128 17.70 0.58 15.81
N LEU A 129 16.93 -0.28 15.12
CA LEU A 129 17.45 -1.46 14.43
C LEU A 129 18.27 -1.04 13.20
N ARG A 130 19.45 -1.65 13.02
CA ARG A 130 20.40 -1.32 11.93
C ARG A 130 20.72 -2.55 11.10
N ALA A 131 20.96 -2.35 9.79
CA ALA A 131 21.45 -3.38 8.88
C ALA A 131 20.56 -4.65 8.86
N ALA A 132 21.12 -5.82 9.21
CA ALA A 132 20.48 -7.12 9.01
C ALA A 132 19.15 -7.31 9.77
N PRO A 133 19.02 -7.00 11.07
CA PRO A 133 17.73 -7.06 11.78
C PRO A 133 16.64 -6.21 11.11
N ASN A 134 16.96 -4.96 10.76
CA ASN A 134 16.03 -4.08 10.05
C ASN A 134 15.56 -4.69 8.72
N LEU A 135 16.51 -5.19 7.92
CA LEU A 135 16.19 -5.82 6.63
C LEU A 135 15.31 -7.06 6.81
N CYS A 136 15.65 -7.95 7.75
CA CYS A 136 14.92 -9.18 8.00
C CYS A 136 13.45 -8.91 8.38
N PHE A 137 13.21 -7.98 9.31
CA PHE A 137 11.85 -7.65 9.70
C PHE A 137 11.09 -6.91 8.60
N SER A 138 11.76 -6.07 7.80
CA SER A 138 11.13 -5.38 6.67
C SER A 138 10.68 -6.36 5.58
N VAL A 139 11.49 -7.38 5.27
CA VAL A 139 11.11 -8.43 4.33
C VAL A 139 9.98 -9.29 4.89
N ALA A 140 10.07 -9.70 6.17
CA ALA A 140 9.02 -10.48 6.82
C ALA A 140 7.68 -9.73 6.88
N TYR A 141 7.71 -8.42 7.16
CA TYR A 141 6.51 -7.58 7.17
C TYR A 141 5.91 -7.43 5.76
N SER A 142 6.75 -7.18 4.76
CA SER A 142 6.31 -7.00 3.38
C SER A 142 5.74 -8.28 2.76
N LEU A 143 6.25 -9.45 3.15
CA LEU A 143 5.81 -10.76 2.64
C LEU A 143 4.96 -11.56 3.63
N MET A 144 4.38 -10.91 4.64
CA MET A 144 3.50 -11.59 5.58
C MET A 144 2.25 -12.13 4.90
N SER A 145 1.65 -13.18 5.46
CA SER A 145 0.48 -13.86 4.88
C SER A 145 -0.66 -12.91 4.52
N TYR A 146 -0.87 -11.84 5.31
CA TYR A 146 -1.86 -10.81 4.99
C TYR A 146 -1.61 -10.16 3.63
N VAL A 147 -0.37 -9.73 3.34
CA VAL A 147 -0.02 -9.08 2.05
C VAL A 147 -0.21 -10.05 0.89
N ILE A 148 0.15 -11.32 1.08
CA ILE A 148 0.04 -12.34 0.02
C ILE A 148 -1.42 -12.67 -0.28
N VAL A 149 -2.24 -12.88 0.76
CA VAL A 149 -3.66 -13.23 0.59
C VAL A 149 -4.46 -12.04 0.04
N TYR A 150 -4.21 -10.84 0.56
CA TYR A 150 -4.87 -9.62 0.09
C TYR A 150 -4.26 -9.00 -1.16
N ALA A 151 -3.26 -9.64 -1.80
CA ALA A 151 -2.87 -9.29 -3.17
C ALA A 151 -4.05 -9.44 -4.16
N LEU A 152 -5.03 -10.28 -3.84
CA LEU A 152 -6.31 -10.41 -4.54
C LEU A 152 -7.24 -9.18 -4.37
N ASN A 153 -6.91 -8.28 -3.45
CA ASN A 153 -7.65 -7.06 -3.19
C ASN A 153 -6.67 -5.93 -2.87
N ILE A 154 -5.97 -5.42 -3.89
CA ILE A 154 -4.81 -4.51 -3.72
C ILE A 154 -5.11 -3.18 -3.02
N MET A 155 -6.38 -2.79 -2.87
CA MET A 155 -6.77 -1.61 -2.09
C MET A 155 -6.34 -1.71 -0.62
N TRP A 156 -6.31 -2.92 -0.04
CA TRP A 156 -5.99 -3.11 1.37
C TRP A 156 -4.51 -2.93 1.66
N LEU A 157 -3.65 -3.11 0.64
CA LEU A 157 -2.22 -2.96 0.78
C LEU A 157 -1.81 -1.52 1.09
N ASP A 158 -2.60 -0.52 0.70
CA ASP A 158 -2.33 0.88 1.07
C ASP A 158 -2.32 1.05 2.61
N GLY A 159 -3.26 0.41 3.32
CA GLY A 159 -3.29 0.42 4.79
C GLY A 159 -2.03 -0.18 5.41
N VAL A 160 -1.50 -1.26 4.82
CA VAL A 160 -0.26 -1.91 5.25
C VAL A 160 0.95 -1.02 5.01
N ILE A 161 1.02 -0.34 3.86
CA ILE A 161 2.11 0.60 3.55
C ILE A 161 2.15 1.73 4.58
N PHE A 162 1.00 2.27 4.95
CA PHE A 162 0.95 3.44 5.82
C PHE A 162 1.03 3.12 7.32
N LEU A 163 0.67 1.91 7.76
CA LEU A 163 0.69 1.54 9.18
C LEU A 163 2.05 1.86 9.87
N PRO A 164 3.22 1.50 9.31
CA PRO A 164 4.50 1.82 9.93
C PRO A 164 4.75 3.33 10.06
N LEU A 165 4.23 4.13 9.13
CA LEU A 165 4.33 5.60 9.17
C LEU A 165 3.44 6.19 10.27
N VAL A 166 2.24 5.65 10.47
CA VAL A 166 1.35 6.05 11.57
C VAL A 166 1.99 5.73 12.92
N LEU A 167 2.55 4.53 13.06
CA LEU A 167 3.30 4.13 14.27
C LEU A 167 4.50 5.05 14.52
N LEU A 168 5.22 5.43 13.46
CA LEU A 168 6.33 6.36 13.55
C LEU A 168 5.87 7.78 13.97
N GLY A 169 4.75 8.25 13.42
CA GLY A 169 4.12 9.51 13.80
C GLY A 169 3.75 9.54 15.28
N LEU A 170 3.17 8.44 15.77
CA LEU A 170 2.83 8.27 17.18
C LEU A 170 4.08 8.23 18.07
N HIS A 171 5.10 7.48 17.67
CA HIS A 171 6.36 7.42 18.41
C HIS A 171 7.03 8.79 18.52
N ARG A 172 7.10 9.56 17.42
CA ARG A 172 7.63 10.94 17.44
C ARG A 172 6.78 11.90 18.27
N LEU A 173 5.45 11.74 18.29
CA LEU A 173 4.56 12.52 19.14
C LEU A 173 4.85 12.25 20.62
N GLN A 174 5.07 11.00 20.98
CA GLN A 174 5.33 10.58 22.36
C GLN A 174 6.70 11.00 22.88
N ASP A 175 7.73 10.96 22.04
CA ASP A 175 9.11 11.26 22.45
C ASP A 175 9.47 12.73 22.33
N LYS A 176 8.97 13.40 21.28
CA LYS A 176 9.38 14.78 20.92
C LYS A 176 8.23 15.79 20.99
N GLY A 177 7.00 15.36 21.28
CA GLY A 177 5.82 16.24 21.27
C GLY A 177 5.41 16.73 19.87
N SER A 178 6.06 16.25 18.81
CA SER A 178 5.87 16.78 17.45
C SER A 178 4.70 16.09 16.74
N MET A 179 3.58 16.79 16.64
CA MET A 179 2.39 16.34 15.90
C MET A 179 2.56 16.38 14.37
N LEU A 180 3.59 17.06 13.85
CA LEU A 180 3.68 17.43 12.43
C LEU A 180 3.65 16.22 11.47
N LEU A 181 4.38 15.15 11.78
CA LEU A 181 4.36 13.93 10.95
C LEU A 181 2.96 13.29 10.94
N LEU A 182 2.33 13.21 12.10
CA LEU A 182 0.99 12.63 12.23
C LEU A 182 -0.06 13.48 11.49
N THR A 183 0.00 14.81 11.62
CA THR A 183 -0.90 15.73 10.92
C THR A 183 -0.71 15.68 9.40
N MET A 184 0.54 15.60 8.92
CA MET A 184 0.83 15.46 7.48
C MET A 184 0.32 14.12 6.94
N LEU A 185 0.49 13.04 7.70
CA LEU A 185 -0.06 11.74 7.34
C LEU A 185 -1.58 11.82 7.27
N ILE A 186 -2.27 12.32 8.30
CA ILE A 186 -3.74 12.46 8.31
C ILE A 186 -4.23 13.26 7.09
N ARG A 187 -3.55 14.36 6.73
CA ARG A 187 -3.89 15.14 5.52
C ARG A 187 -3.68 14.36 4.22
N CYS A 188 -2.61 13.57 4.14
CA CYS A 188 -2.34 12.67 3.03
C CYS A 188 -3.41 11.58 2.92
N PHE A 189 -3.80 10.96 4.04
CA PHE A 189 -4.87 9.96 4.12
C PHE A 189 -6.23 10.51 3.70
N LEU A 190 -6.57 11.74 4.10
CA LEU A 190 -7.81 12.44 3.71
C LEU A 190 -7.90 12.71 2.20
N SER A 191 -6.76 12.78 1.51
CA SER A 191 -6.70 13.11 0.08
C SER A 191 -6.48 11.90 -0.82
N LEU A 192 -5.99 10.78 -0.30
CA LEU A 192 -5.67 9.60 -1.09
C LEU A 192 -6.82 8.62 -1.18
N ASN A 193 -7.18 7.90 -0.11
CA ASN A 193 -8.13 6.79 -0.21
C ASN A 193 -9.07 6.72 1.00
N PHE A 194 -10.37 6.51 0.76
CA PHE A 194 -11.36 6.34 1.84
C PHE A 194 -11.03 5.14 2.75
N THR A 195 -10.55 4.03 2.18
CA THR A 195 -10.17 2.83 2.94
C THR A 195 -8.98 3.12 3.85
N SER A 196 -7.99 3.86 3.34
CA SER A 196 -6.83 4.26 4.13
C SER A 196 -7.24 5.11 5.35
N LEU A 197 -8.30 5.90 5.22
CA LEU A 197 -8.87 6.70 6.31
C LEU A 197 -9.53 5.84 7.40
N ILE A 198 -10.25 4.77 7.00
CA ILE A 198 -10.84 3.80 7.95
C ILE A 198 -9.75 3.12 8.77
N TRP A 199 -8.67 2.68 8.12
CA TRP A 199 -7.52 2.08 8.81
C TRP A 199 -6.84 3.06 9.75
N LEU A 200 -6.61 4.30 9.32
CA LEU A 200 -6.05 5.34 10.17
C LEU A 200 -6.90 5.56 11.42
N GLY A 201 -8.22 5.66 11.25
CA GLY A 201 -9.18 5.79 12.36
C GLY A 201 -9.12 4.60 13.32
N PHE A 202 -9.13 3.37 12.79
CA PHE A 202 -9.02 2.16 13.59
C PHE A 202 -7.70 2.11 14.39
N PHE A 203 -6.57 2.34 13.73
CA PHE A 203 -5.26 2.32 14.37
C PHE A 203 -5.11 3.43 15.42
N LEU A 204 -5.60 4.63 15.15
CA LEU A 204 -5.59 5.71 16.16
C LEU A 204 -6.45 5.34 17.37
N CYS A 205 -7.67 4.84 17.15
CA CYS A 205 -8.59 4.45 18.21
C CYS A 205 -8.07 3.29 19.07
N CYS A 206 -7.34 2.32 18.50
CA CYS A 206 -6.82 1.19 19.27
C CYS A 206 -5.47 1.50 19.93
N ILE A 207 -4.56 2.16 19.21
CA ILE A 207 -3.15 2.29 19.62
C ILE A 207 -2.95 3.47 20.57
N LEU A 208 -3.67 4.59 20.38
CA LEU A 208 -3.56 5.74 21.29
C LEU A 208 -3.96 5.37 22.73
N PRO A 209 -5.13 4.76 22.99
CA PRO A 209 -5.51 4.39 24.35
C PRO A 209 -4.57 3.36 24.97
N ALA A 210 -4.16 2.34 24.21
CA ALA A 210 -3.20 1.34 24.67
C ALA A 210 -1.87 1.98 25.07
N SER A 211 -1.38 2.94 24.30
CA SER A 211 -0.13 3.63 24.59
C SER A 211 -0.21 4.59 25.80
N VAL A 212 -1.36 5.25 26.00
CA VAL A 212 -1.62 6.07 27.18
C VAL A 212 -1.76 5.19 28.42
N TRP A 213 -2.42 4.04 28.29
CA TRP A 213 -2.62 3.07 29.35
C TRP A 213 -1.30 2.43 29.80
N LEU A 214 -0.44 2.02 28.86
CA LEU A 214 0.90 1.50 29.15
C LEU A 214 1.80 2.54 29.85
N LYS A 215 1.70 3.83 29.51
CA LYS A 215 2.46 4.91 30.17
C LYS A 215 1.94 5.26 31.55
N ARG A 216 0.65 5.05 31.84
CA ARG A 216 0.05 5.37 33.13
C ARG A 216 0.27 4.29 34.20
N GLY A 217 0.81 3.13 33.82
CA GLY A 217 1.06 2.01 34.72
C GLY A 217 -0.23 1.33 35.20
N PHE A 218 -0.15 0.04 35.49
CA PHE A 218 -1.21 -0.64 36.25
C PHE A 218 -1.37 0.04 37.61
N PRO A 219 -2.60 0.30 38.10
CA PRO A 219 -2.79 0.61 39.52
C PRO A 219 -2.31 -0.56 40.39
#